data_AF-A0A2Z4JQE7-F1
#
_entry.id   AF-A0A2Z4JQE7-F1
#
_cell.length_a   1.000
_cell.length_b   1.000
_cell.length_c   1.000
_cell.angle_alpha   90.00
_cell.angle_beta   90.00
_cell.angle_gamma   90.00
#
_symmetry.space_group_name_H-M   'P 1'
#
loop_
_entity.id
_entity.type
_entity.pdbx_description
1 polymer ?
#
loop_
_entity_poly.entity_id
_entity_poly.type
_entity_poly.pdbx_seq_one_letter_code
_entity_poly.pdbx_strand_id
1 'polypeptide(L)'
;MNRSLSFTINSIQNNIFSAIPHEWKTITCGALMNCAHSFSNLRSEEFDATVERNFEKLISPDSYEAIDQSEFDFNYRNDLLALDLKDIYSDNYASLMNMIRELYSIQRAWSWAKKNKPDVVLFLRPDLNYLDKFDFQGSLNLWGDNSRPIVMTPIWQKWGGVNDRFALTNFHGAEVYGNRFNLFWKYALILKNYPQAESLLFTTLFLNGVDFECYLSQRAARVRSGGNQREEDYNECGSNDSLKSFLSSIL
;
A
#
# COMPACT_ATOMS: atom_id res chain seq x y z
N MET A 1 -7.40 4.53 5.32
CA MET A 1 -7.99 4.94 6.63
C MET A 1 -7.01 4.59 7.73
N ASN A 2 -6.81 5.49 8.70
CA ASN A 2 -6.14 5.13 9.94
C ASN A 2 -7.14 4.55 10.93
N ARG A 3 -6.96 3.29 11.32
CA ARG A 3 -7.90 2.57 12.20
C ARG A 3 -7.24 1.89 13.40
N SER A 4 -5.91 1.81 13.43
CA SER A 4 -5.22 1.01 14.43
C SER A 4 -3.79 1.49 14.68
N LEU A 5 -3.46 2.73 14.31
CA LEU A 5 -2.12 3.26 14.48
C LEU A 5 -1.73 3.33 15.97
N SER A 6 -2.66 3.59 16.88
CA SER A 6 -2.39 3.57 18.32
C SER A 6 -1.91 2.21 18.80
N PHE A 7 -2.31 1.12 18.13
CA PHE A 7 -1.84 -0.24 18.42
C PHE A 7 -0.51 -0.57 17.72
N THR A 8 -0.25 0.00 16.55
CA THR A 8 0.91 -0.38 15.72
C THR A 8 2.09 0.58 15.84
N ILE A 9 1.89 1.80 16.34
CA ILE A 9 2.90 2.87 16.37
C ILE A 9 4.18 2.43 17.08
N ASN A 10 4.06 1.68 18.17
CA ASN A 10 5.22 1.17 18.90
C ASN A 10 6.06 0.23 18.02
N SER A 11 5.43 -0.62 17.21
CA SER A 11 6.14 -1.48 16.27
C SER A 11 6.79 -0.68 15.16
N ILE A 12 6.11 0.34 14.64
CA ILE A 12 6.65 1.22 13.59
C ILE A 12 7.89 1.95 14.12
N GLN A 13 7.82 2.50 15.33
CA GLN A 13 8.94 3.18 15.98
C GLN A 13 10.11 2.22 16.25
N ASN A 14 9.83 1.09 16.88
CA ASN A 14 10.87 0.17 17.34
C ASN A 14 11.50 -0.63 16.20
N ASN A 15 10.74 -0.97 15.18
CA ASN A 15 11.19 -1.89 14.14
C ASN A 15 11.49 -1.22 12.80
N ILE A 16 10.90 -0.05 12.52
CA ILE A 16 11.18 0.69 11.30
C ILE A 16 12.04 1.91 11.59
N PHE A 17 11.53 2.89 12.35
CA PHE A 17 12.24 4.15 12.57
C PHE A 17 13.57 3.96 13.31
N SER A 18 13.61 3.11 14.34
CA SER A 18 14.86 2.85 15.08
C SER A 18 15.93 2.13 14.26
N ALA A 19 15.54 1.51 13.13
CA ALA A 19 16.44 0.80 12.24
C ALA A 19 17.00 1.69 11.12
N ILE A 20 16.47 2.91 10.93
CA ILE A 20 17.00 3.86 9.94
C ILE A 20 18.42 4.27 10.35
N PRO A 21 19.41 4.20 9.45
CA PRO A 21 20.77 4.66 9.76
C PRO A 21 20.78 6.12 10.21
N HIS A 22 21.50 6.43 11.29
CA HIS A 22 21.47 7.75 11.93
C HIS A 22 21.99 8.88 11.02
N GLU A 23 22.84 8.54 10.06
CA GLU A 23 23.39 9.45 9.06
C GLU A 23 22.40 9.78 7.94
N TRP A 24 21.26 9.09 7.85
CA TRP A 24 20.25 9.36 6.84
C TRP A 24 19.33 10.49 7.27
N LYS A 25 19.14 11.46 6.38
CA LYS A 25 18.06 12.43 6.51
C LYS A 25 16.74 11.72 6.23
N THR A 26 15.88 11.65 7.25
CA THR A 26 14.55 11.06 7.14
C THR A 26 13.50 12.14 6.93
N ILE A 27 12.54 11.89 6.03
CA ILE A 27 11.36 12.72 5.83
C ILE A 27 10.14 11.80 5.85
N THR A 28 9.19 12.12 6.70
CA THR A 28 7.96 11.34 6.88
C THR A 28 6.79 12.10 6.26
N CYS A 29 6.09 11.46 5.33
CA CYS A 29 4.88 11.99 4.71
C CYS A 29 3.72 11.03 4.91
N GLY A 30 2.51 11.55 5.15
CA GLY A 30 1.33 10.72 5.35
C GLY A 30 0.08 11.33 4.74
N ALA A 31 -0.75 10.53 4.10
CA ALA A 31 -2.09 10.97 3.73
C ALA A 31 -3.08 9.87 4.10
N LEU A 32 -4.14 10.25 4.80
CA LEU A 32 -5.04 9.28 5.42
C LEU A 32 -6.48 9.70 5.23
N MET A 33 -7.31 8.74 4.79
CA MET A 33 -8.76 8.89 4.79
C MET A 33 -9.27 9.11 6.22
N ASN A 34 -9.97 10.22 6.40
CA ASN A 34 -10.66 10.63 7.59
C ASN A 34 -12.17 10.46 7.37
N CYS A 35 -12.81 9.69 8.25
CA CYS A 35 -14.24 9.44 8.19
C CYS A 35 -14.92 10.25 9.30
N ALA A 36 -15.95 11.02 8.95
CA ALA A 36 -16.72 11.81 9.91
C ALA A 36 -17.53 10.93 10.88
N HIS A 37 -17.91 9.74 10.44
CA HIS A 37 -18.77 8.79 11.15
C HIS A 37 -18.07 7.46 11.40
N SER A 38 -18.67 6.61 12.22
CA SER A 38 -18.26 5.22 12.33
C SER A 38 -18.49 4.47 11.01
N PHE A 39 -17.74 3.40 10.81
CA PHE A 39 -17.86 2.52 9.65
C PHE A 39 -18.07 1.09 10.11
N SER A 40 -18.69 0.29 9.24
CA SER A 40 -18.79 -1.16 9.43
C SER A 40 -18.29 -1.87 8.17
N ASN A 41 -17.53 -2.93 8.35
CA ASN A 41 -17.01 -3.78 7.29
C ASN A 41 -17.27 -5.25 7.65
N LEU A 42 -18.29 -5.82 7.01
CA LEU A 42 -18.72 -7.20 7.26
C LEU A 42 -17.60 -8.22 7.01
N ARG A 43 -16.77 -7.98 5.98
CA ARG A 43 -15.70 -8.90 5.59
C ARG A 43 -14.59 -9.00 6.63
N SER A 44 -14.29 -7.89 7.31
CA SER A 44 -13.26 -7.86 8.36
C SER A 44 -13.84 -7.96 9.76
N GLU A 45 -15.15 -8.19 9.89
CA GLU A 45 -15.88 -8.27 11.17
C GLU A 45 -15.67 -7.01 12.04
N GLU A 46 -15.52 -5.85 11.40
CA GLU A 46 -15.40 -4.56 12.06
C GLU A 46 -16.78 -3.90 12.09
N PHE A 47 -17.37 -3.70 13.27
CA PHE A 47 -18.70 -3.11 13.44
C PHE A 47 -18.61 -1.82 14.25
N ASP A 48 -19.30 -0.77 13.79
CA ASP A 48 -19.34 0.57 14.42
C ASP A 48 -17.95 1.12 14.79
N ALA A 49 -16.95 0.81 13.97
CA ALA A 49 -15.57 1.18 14.19
C ALA A 49 -15.34 2.65 13.85
N THR A 50 -14.51 3.33 14.64
CA THR A 50 -14.09 4.71 14.36
C THR A 50 -12.68 4.75 13.82
N VAL A 51 -12.41 5.70 12.92
CA VAL A 51 -11.03 6.02 12.54
C VAL A 51 -10.33 6.70 13.71
N GLU A 52 -9.05 6.39 13.88
CA GLU A 52 -8.22 7.09 14.85
C GLU A 52 -7.91 8.50 14.35
N ARG A 53 -8.32 9.48 15.15
CA ARG A 53 -8.05 10.90 14.91
C ARG A 53 -6.72 11.28 15.55
N ASN A 54 -6.11 12.34 15.03
CA ASN A 54 -4.84 12.89 15.52
C ASN A 54 -3.59 12.03 15.26
N PHE A 55 -3.52 11.32 14.13
CA PHE A 55 -2.34 10.51 13.78
C PHE A 55 -1.06 11.34 13.71
N GLU A 56 -1.18 12.63 13.38
CA GLU A 56 -0.09 13.58 13.33
C GLU A 56 0.59 13.76 14.70
N LYS A 57 -0.14 13.52 15.80
CA LYS A 57 0.45 13.53 17.15
C LYS A 57 1.25 12.27 17.47
N LEU A 58 0.92 11.15 16.81
CA LEU A 58 1.58 9.85 17.03
C LEU A 58 2.85 9.70 16.19
N ILE A 59 2.80 10.10 14.91
CA ILE A 59 3.94 9.97 13.98
C ILE A 59 4.73 11.29 13.82
N SER A 60 4.09 12.45 14.03
CA SER A 60 4.69 13.77 13.76
C SER A 60 5.31 13.89 12.36
N PRO A 61 4.52 13.66 11.29
CA PRO A 61 5.03 13.71 9.91
C PRO A 61 5.44 15.14 9.50
N ASP A 62 6.48 15.25 8.68
CA ASP A 62 6.93 16.51 8.08
C ASP A 62 5.87 17.13 7.15
N SER A 63 5.05 16.30 6.52
CA SER A 63 3.95 16.74 5.67
C SER A 63 2.81 15.72 5.73
N TYR A 64 1.58 16.21 5.85
CA TYR A 64 0.44 15.31 5.85
C TYR A 64 -0.85 15.88 5.28
N GLU A 65 -1.77 14.98 4.93
CA GLU A 65 -3.09 15.30 4.43
C GLU A 65 -4.15 14.42 5.11
N ALA A 66 -5.12 15.05 5.77
CA ALA A 66 -6.33 14.37 6.24
C ALA A 66 -7.40 14.48 5.13
N ILE A 67 -7.63 13.38 4.41
CA ILE A 67 -8.52 13.37 3.25
C ILE A 67 -9.96 13.15 3.73
N ASP A 68 -10.89 14.01 3.35
CA ASP A 68 -12.31 13.77 3.60
C ASP A 68 -12.80 12.57 2.77
N GLN A 69 -13.14 11.48 3.46
CA GLN A 69 -13.57 10.26 2.78
C GLN A 69 -14.92 10.43 2.08
N SER A 70 -15.84 11.22 2.65
CA SER A 70 -17.18 11.42 2.06
C SER A 70 -17.07 12.21 0.76
N GLU A 71 -16.23 13.24 0.74
CA GLU A 71 -15.92 14.00 -0.47
C GLU A 71 -15.24 13.12 -1.52
N PHE A 72 -14.23 12.34 -1.11
CA PHE A 72 -13.57 11.39 -2.01
C PHE A 72 -14.57 10.39 -2.61
N ASP A 73 -15.42 9.79 -1.78
CA ASP A 73 -16.41 8.81 -2.22
C ASP A 73 -17.42 9.41 -3.19
N PHE A 74 -17.87 10.63 -2.92
CA PHE A 74 -18.78 11.37 -3.81
C PHE A 74 -18.15 11.56 -5.20
N ASN A 75 -16.86 11.91 -5.25
CA ASN A 75 -16.17 12.20 -6.50
C ASN A 75 -15.88 10.95 -7.34
N TYR A 76 -15.58 9.79 -6.74
CA TYR A 76 -15.08 8.62 -7.48
C TYR A 76 -16.06 7.44 -7.56
N ARG A 77 -17.16 7.44 -6.79
CA ARG A 77 -18.10 6.31 -6.80
C ARG A 77 -18.75 6.12 -8.17
N ASN A 78 -19.19 7.20 -8.81
CA ASN A 78 -19.86 7.11 -10.11
C ASN A 78 -18.89 6.65 -11.21
N ASP A 79 -17.67 7.17 -11.21
CA ASP A 79 -16.61 6.74 -12.14
C ASP A 79 -16.30 5.25 -11.97
N LEU A 80 -16.26 4.77 -10.72
CA LEU A 80 -16.06 3.35 -10.44
C LEU A 80 -17.20 2.48 -10.97
N LEU A 81 -18.44 2.90 -10.75
CA LEU A 81 -19.62 2.17 -11.24
C LEU A 81 -19.71 2.17 -12.76
N ALA A 82 -19.22 3.23 -13.42
CA ALA A 82 -19.18 3.33 -14.88
C ALA A 82 -18.20 2.33 -15.53
N LEU A 83 -17.26 1.74 -14.77
CA LEU A 83 -16.36 0.71 -15.28
C LEU A 83 -17.03 -0.67 -15.45
N ASP A 84 -18.24 -0.86 -14.91
CA ASP A 84 -18.99 -2.14 -14.96
C ASP A 84 -18.16 -3.36 -14.52
N LEU A 85 -17.38 -3.18 -13.44
CA LEU A 85 -16.53 -4.24 -12.88
C LEU A 85 -17.37 -5.24 -12.08
N LYS A 86 -16.88 -6.47 -11.97
CA LYS A 86 -17.52 -7.50 -11.14
C LYS A 86 -17.31 -7.23 -9.64
N ASP A 87 -18.39 -7.19 -8.87
CA ASP A 87 -18.36 -7.22 -7.39
C ASP A 87 -18.17 -8.65 -6.87
N ILE A 88 -16.92 -9.11 -6.82
CA ILE A 88 -16.61 -10.51 -6.48
C ILE A 88 -16.89 -10.89 -5.03
N TYR A 89 -16.96 -9.91 -4.12
CA TYR A 89 -17.26 -10.17 -2.71
C TYR A 89 -18.73 -9.95 -2.39
N SER A 90 -19.52 -9.48 -3.36
CA SER A 90 -20.93 -9.12 -3.17
C SER A 90 -21.08 -8.13 -2.00
N ASP A 91 -20.15 -7.17 -1.88
CA ASP A 91 -20.09 -6.19 -0.81
C ASP A 91 -20.51 -4.78 -1.24
N ASN A 92 -21.23 -4.69 -2.36
CA ASN A 92 -21.65 -3.45 -3.00
C ASN A 92 -20.46 -2.53 -3.31
N TYR A 93 -19.40 -3.13 -3.85
CA TYR A 93 -18.13 -2.49 -4.22
C TYR A 93 -17.35 -1.85 -3.05
N ALA A 94 -17.67 -2.17 -1.81
CA ALA A 94 -17.00 -1.62 -0.64
C ALA A 94 -15.50 -1.97 -0.61
N SER A 95 -15.13 -3.21 -0.96
CA SER A 95 -13.72 -3.62 -1.06
C SER A 95 -12.98 -2.85 -2.14
N LEU A 96 -13.63 -2.59 -3.27
CA LEU A 96 -13.03 -1.86 -4.39
C LEU A 96 -12.86 -0.37 -4.05
N MET A 97 -13.86 0.23 -3.40
CA MET A 97 -13.77 1.58 -2.84
C MET A 97 -12.62 1.70 -1.82
N ASN A 98 -12.46 0.71 -0.93
CA ASN A 98 -11.33 0.68 0.00
C ASN A 98 -9.98 0.64 -0.69
N MET A 99 -9.86 -0.11 -1.79
CA MET A 99 -8.63 -0.14 -2.56
C MET A 99 -8.35 1.22 -3.21
N ILE A 100 -9.29 1.82 -3.94
CA ILE A 100 -9.04 3.12 -4.60
C ILE A 100 -8.74 4.24 -3.59
N ARG A 101 -9.35 4.18 -2.40
CA ARG A 101 -9.04 5.10 -1.30
C ARG A 101 -7.60 4.98 -0.85
N GLU A 102 -7.12 3.74 -0.67
CA GLU A 102 -5.73 3.47 -0.31
C GLU A 102 -4.77 3.95 -1.40
N LEU A 103 -5.06 3.67 -2.67
CA LEU A 103 -4.25 4.13 -3.80
C LEU A 103 -4.15 5.66 -3.83
N TYR A 104 -5.27 6.35 -3.61
CA TYR A 104 -5.30 7.81 -3.55
C TYR A 104 -4.47 8.34 -2.38
N SER A 105 -4.64 7.78 -1.17
CA SER A 105 -3.80 8.12 -0.01
C SER A 105 -2.30 7.97 -0.31
N ILE A 106 -1.89 6.89 -0.97
CA ILE A 106 -0.48 6.67 -1.36
C ILE A 106 0.00 7.74 -2.35
N GLN A 107 -0.81 8.07 -3.36
CA GLN A 107 -0.49 9.12 -4.32
C GLN A 107 -0.33 10.48 -3.66
N ARG A 108 -1.22 10.82 -2.72
CA ARG A 108 -1.16 12.07 -1.96
C ARG A 108 0.11 12.14 -1.12
N ALA A 109 0.44 11.09 -0.36
CA ALA A 109 1.68 11.02 0.41
C ALA A 109 2.93 11.13 -0.49
N TRP A 110 2.93 10.45 -1.64
CA TRP A 110 4.01 10.51 -2.61
C TRP A 110 4.20 11.92 -3.19
N SER A 111 3.12 12.65 -3.45
CA SER A 111 3.17 14.01 -3.99
C SER A 111 3.94 14.99 -3.07
N TRP A 112 3.96 14.72 -1.77
CA TRP A 112 4.77 15.44 -0.79
C TRP A 112 6.20 14.93 -0.76
N ALA A 113 6.37 13.62 -0.61
CA ALA A 113 7.69 12.99 -0.51
C ALA A 113 8.59 13.33 -1.71
N LYS A 114 8.04 13.27 -2.94
CA LYS A 114 8.81 13.48 -4.17
C LYS A 114 9.44 14.87 -4.32
N LYS A 115 8.88 15.89 -3.65
CA LYS A 115 9.45 17.25 -3.64
C LYS A 115 10.85 17.27 -3.04
N ASN A 116 11.15 16.30 -2.18
CA ASN A 116 12.45 16.17 -1.53
C ASN A 116 13.45 15.32 -2.32
N LYS A 117 13.05 14.75 -3.47
CA LYS A 117 13.89 13.90 -4.32
C LYS A 117 14.63 12.80 -3.53
N PRO A 118 13.92 11.97 -2.75
CA PRO A 118 14.53 10.96 -1.91
C PRO A 118 15.24 9.88 -2.73
N ASP A 119 16.41 9.43 -2.28
CA ASP A 119 17.14 8.31 -2.90
C ASP A 119 16.44 6.97 -2.61
N VAL A 120 15.91 6.83 -1.40
CA VAL A 120 15.23 5.64 -0.88
C VAL A 120 13.85 6.03 -0.38
N VAL A 121 12.84 5.25 -0.75
CA VAL A 121 11.45 5.46 -0.32
C VAL A 121 10.93 4.18 0.31
N LEU A 122 10.38 4.30 1.51
CA LEU A 122 9.72 3.21 2.21
C LEU A 122 8.23 3.52 2.35
N PHE A 123 7.38 2.67 1.78
CA PHE A 123 5.93 2.77 1.91
C PHE A 123 5.46 1.88 3.05
N LEU A 124 4.85 2.52 4.05
CA LEU A 124 4.36 1.87 5.27
C LEU A 124 2.85 1.99 5.35
N ARG A 125 2.21 0.90 5.79
CA ARG A 125 0.82 0.94 6.22
C ARG A 125 0.73 1.22 7.73
N PRO A 126 -0.19 2.09 8.17
CA PRO A 126 -0.39 2.35 9.60
C PRO A 126 -1.12 1.20 10.30
N ASP A 127 -1.79 0.31 9.56
CA ASP A 127 -2.55 -0.81 10.13
C ASP A 127 -1.73 -2.12 10.26
N LEU A 128 -0.41 -2.03 10.23
CA LEU A 128 0.49 -3.18 10.35
C LEU A 128 1.33 -3.14 11.64
N ASN A 129 1.31 -4.24 12.37
CA ASN A 129 2.28 -4.54 13.43
C ASN A 129 3.52 -5.16 12.80
N TYR A 130 4.64 -4.43 12.76
CA TYR A 130 5.92 -4.91 12.21
C TYR A 130 6.60 -5.81 13.24
N LEU A 131 6.93 -7.04 12.87
CA LEU A 131 7.37 -8.05 13.85
C LEU A 131 8.88 -8.08 14.07
N ASP A 132 9.65 -7.62 13.08
CA ASP A 132 11.11 -7.65 13.09
C ASP A 132 11.66 -6.27 12.78
N LYS A 133 12.84 -5.96 13.33
CA LYS A 133 13.63 -4.80 12.91
C LYS A 133 13.95 -4.89 11.42
N PHE A 134 13.73 -3.80 10.70
CA PHE A 134 13.96 -3.74 9.27
C PHE A 134 15.45 -3.68 8.95
N ASP A 135 15.92 -4.53 8.05
CA ASP A 135 17.31 -4.53 7.59
C ASP A 135 17.47 -3.67 6.34
N PHE A 136 17.68 -2.36 6.54
CA PHE A 136 17.90 -1.42 5.44
C PHE A 136 19.14 -1.81 4.61
N GLN A 137 20.27 -2.09 5.25
CA GLN A 137 21.52 -2.37 4.55
C GLN A 137 21.44 -3.66 3.73
N GLY A 138 20.93 -4.74 4.32
CA GLY A 138 20.72 -5.99 3.62
C GLY A 138 19.74 -5.85 2.46
N SER A 139 18.66 -5.09 2.63
CA SER A 139 17.70 -4.82 1.56
C SER A 139 18.30 -3.99 0.43
N LEU A 140 19.06 -2.94 0.75
CA LEU A 140 19.73 -2.09 -0.25
C LEU A 140 20.85 -2.83 -0.99
N ASN A 141 21.52 -3.80 -0.36
CA ASN A 141 22.54 -4.61 -1.04
C ASN A 141 21.95 -5.49 -2.17
N LEU A 142 20.63 -5.70 -2.18
CA LEU A 142 19.92 -6.40 -3.25
C LEU A 142 19.63 -5.48 -4.44
N TRP A 143 19.70 -4.17 -4.26
CA TRP A 143 19.58 -3.21 -5.34
C TRP A 143 20.86 -3.25 -6.17
N GLY A 144 20.84 -3.97 -7.29
CA GLY A 144 21.96 -3.98 -8.22
C GLY A 144 22.20 -2.60 -8.84
N ASP A 145 21.75 -2.41 -10.09
CA ASP A 145 21.83 -1.12 -10.75
C ASP A 145 20.63 -0.23 -10.39
N ASN A 146 20.88 0.81 -9.60
CA ASN A 146 19.87 1.78 -9.14
C ASN A 146 19.38 2.75 -10.25
N SER A 147 19.90 2.66 -11.48
CA SER A 147 19.42 3.48 -12.59
C SER A 147 18.04 3.09 -13.09
N ARG A 148 17.57 1.88 -12.77
CA ARG A 148 16.25 1.37 -13.17
C ARG A 148 15.24 1.52 -12.04
N PRO A 149 13.94 1.68 -12.32
CA PRO A 149 12.91 1.61 -11.29
C PRO A 149 12.97 0.25 -10.57
N ILE A 150 13.07 0.25 -9.23
CA ILE A 150 13.02 -0.96 -8.40
C ILE A 150 11.99 -0.81 -7.29
N VAL A 151 11.20 -1.86 -7.07
CA VAL A 151 10.20 -1.95 -6.01
C VAL A 151 10.32 -3.33 -5.36
N MET A 152 10.87 -3.37 -4.16
CA MET A 152 10.92 -4.59 -3.35
C MET A 152 9.70 -4.66 -2.46
N THR A 153 9.06 -5.83 -2.41
CA THR A 153 7.92 -6.11 -1.54
C THR A 153 8.16 -7.44 -0.80
N PRO A 154 7.48 -7.70 0.32
CA PRO A 154 7.59 -9.01 0.95
C PRO A 154 7.03 -10.14 0.07
N ILE A 155 7.62 -11.35 0.18
CA ILE A 155 7.21 -12.50 -0.64
C ILE A 155 5.86 -13.12 -0.21
N TRP A 156 5.45 -12.87 1.03
CA TRP A 156 4.23 -13.38 1.63
C TRP A 156 2.99 -12.57 1.20
N GLN A 157 1.81 -13.17 1.29
CA GLN A 157 0.51 -12.54 0.95
C GLN A 157 0.47 -11.87 -0.45
N LYS A 158 1.16 -12.42 -1.45
CA LYS A 158 1.14 -11.87 -2.82
C LYS A 158 -0.08 -12.32 -3.65
N TRP A 159 -0.72 -13.44 -3.31
CA TRP A 159 -1.99 -13.93 -3.88
C TRP A 159 -2.11 -13.86 -5.42
N GLY A 160 -1.02 -14.17 -6.14
CA GLY A 160 -0.98 -14.14 -7.61
C GLY A 160 -0.60 -12.78 -8.23
N GLY A 161 -0.30 -11.78 -7.41
CA GLY A 161 0.33 -10.52 -7.79
C GLY A 161 1.63 -10.29 -6.98
N VAL A 162 1.73 -9.13 -6.33
CA VAL A 162 2.81 -8.77 -5.39
C VAL A 162 2.22 -8.16 -4.12
N ASN A 163 2.91 -8.28 -2.99
CA ASN A 163 2.46 -7.74 -1.72
C ASN A 163 2.36 -6.21 -1.78
N ASP A 164 1.19 -5.66 -1.44
CA ASP A 164 0.91 -4.21 -1.49
C ASP A 164 1.05 -3.52 -0.13
N ARG A 165 1.45 -4.28 0.91
CA ARG A 165 1.36 -3.86 2.31
C ARG A 165 2.61 -3.16 2.82
N PHE A 166 3.75 -3.43 2.20
CA PHE A 166 5.04 -2.84 2.54
C PHE A 166 5.92 -2.81 1.29
N ALA A 167 6.63 -1.71 1.05
CA ALA A 167 7.53 -1.62 -0.09
C ALA A 167 8.75 -0.75 0.19
N LEU A 168 9.91 -1.17 -0.29
CA LEU A 168 11.15 -0.40 -0.34
C LEU A 168 11.51 -0.16 -1.81
N THR A 169 11.72 1.10 -2.18
CA THR A 169 11.90 1.49 -3.59
C THR A 169 12.98 2.55 -3.72
N ASN A 170 13.59 2.67 -4.90
CA ASN A 170 14.30 3.90 -5.26
C ASN A 170 13.29 4.98 -5.71
N PHE A 171 13.79 6.18 -6.06
CA PHE A 171 12.95 7.28 -6.54
C PHE A 171 12.09 6.89 -7.76
N HIS A 172 12.68 6.22 -8.74
CA HIS A 172 11.98 5.84 -9.98
C HIS A 172 10.90 4.78 -9.73
N GLY A 173 11.17 3.81 -8.85
CA GLY A 173 10.18 2.85 -8.39
C GLY A 173 9.06 3.53 -7.61
N ALA A 174 9.37 4.53 -6.79
CA ALA A 174 8.38 5.32 -6.07
C ALA A 174 7.48 6.14 -6.99
N GLU A 175 7.99 6.67 -8.11
CA GLU A 175 7.16 7.34 -9.11
C GLU A 175 6.10 6.40 -9.70
N VAL A 176 6.44 5.13 -9.94
CA VAL A 176 5.48 4.14 -10.45
C VAL A 176 4.54 3.66 -9.34
N TYR A 177 5.09 3.26 -8.19
CA TYR A 177 4.34 2.76 -7.04
C TYR A 177 3.37 3.83 -6.52
N GLY A 178 3.86 5.04 -6.27
CA GLY A 178 3.11 6.16 -5.71
C GLY A 178 1.99 6.66 -6.62
N ASN A 179 2.18 6.66 -7.94
CA ASN A 179 1.18 7.19 -8.88
C ASN A 179 0.19 6.13 -9.40
N ARG A 180 0.18 4.92 -8.84
CA ARG A 180 -0.69 3.83 -9.33
C ARG A 180 -2.19 4.11 -9.26
N PHE A 181 -2.63 5.11 -8.49
CA PHE A 181 -4.01 5.60 -8.53
C PHE A 181 -4.42 6.09 -9.94
N ASN A 182 -3.53 6.81 -10.64
CA ASN A 182 -3.81 7.28 -12.01
C ASN A 182 -3.94 6.12 -12.99
N LEU A 183 -3.25 5.02 -12.71
CA LEU A 183 -3.20 3.84 -13.56
C LEU A 183 -4.34 2.87 -13.27
N PHE A 184 -4.98 2.97 -12.10
CA PHE A 184 -6.12 2.13 -11.72
C PHE A 184 -7.18 2.07 -12.82
N TRP A 185 -7.63 3.22 -13.32
CA TRP A 185 -8.70 3.31 -14.32
C TRP A 185 -8.34 2.56 -15.61
N LYS A 186 -7.08 2.70 -16.06
CA LYS A 186 -6.57 2.01 -17.25
C LYS A 186 -6.47 0.51 -17.02
N TYR A 187 -5.91 0.09 -15.89
CA TYR A 187 -5.58 -1.31 -15.63
C TYR A 187 -6.78 -2.13 -15.15
N ALA A 188 -7.77 -1.51 -14.50
CA ALA A 188 -9.02 -2.15 -14.15
C ALA A 188 -9.74 -2.71 -15.40
N LEU A 189 -9.74 -1.94 -16.50
CA LEU A 189 -10.31 -2.36 -17.77
C LEU A 189 -9.50 -3.50 -18.44
N ILE A 190 -8.17 -3.49 -18.32
CA ILE A 190 -7.31 -4.56 -18.85
C ILE A 190 -7.55 -5.87 -18.09
N LEU A 191 -7.64 -5.78 -16.77
CA LEU A 191 -7.84 -6.95 -15.91
C LEU A 191 -9.24 -7.54 -16.05
N LYS A 192 -10.20 -6.78 -16.65
CA LYS A 192 -11.58 -7.12 -17.03
C LYS A 192 -12.50 -7.70 -15.95
N ASN A 193 -11.96 -8.23 -14.86
CA ASN A 193 -12.65 -9.22 -14.04
C ASN A 193 -12.33 -9.16 -12.56
N TYR A 194 -11.52 -8.19 -12.10
CA TYR A 194 -11.34 -7.75 -10.71
C TYR A 194 -9.88 -7.34 -10.42
N PRO A 195 -9.56 -6.04 -10.32
CA PRO A 195 -8.26 -5.60 -9.84
C PRO A 195 -8.19 -5.84 -8.32
N GLN A 196 -7.61 -6.97 -7.90
CA GLN A 196 -7.05 -7.08 -6.55
C GLN A 196 -5.92 -6.08 -6.40
N ALA A 197 -5.66 -5.62 -5.18
CA ALA A 197 -4.58 -4.65 -4.94
C ALA A 197 -3.23 -5.24 -5.35
N GLU A 198 -3.02 -6.53 -5.08
CA GLU A 198 -1.84 -7.30 -5.43
C GLU A 198 -1.68 -7.45 -6.95
N SER A 199 -2.76 -7.82 -7.66
CA SER A 199 -2.74 -7.97 -9.13
C SER A 199 -2.59 -6.63 -9.84
N LEU A 200 -3.21 -5.57 -9.31
CA LEU A 200 -3.07 -4.21 -9.83
C LEU A 200 -1.64 -3.71 -9.65
N LEU A 201 -1.04 -3.94 -8.48
CA LEU A 201 0.35 -3.57 -8.24
C LEU A 201 1.27 -4.34 -9.18
N PHE A 202 1.10 -5.66 -9.31
CA PHE A 202 1.88 -6.45 -10.26
C PHE A 202 1.77 -5.91 -11.70
N THR A 203 0.54 -5.67 -12.15
CA THR A 203 0.27 -5.11 -13.49
C THR A 203 0.95 -3.75 -13.67
N THR A 204 0.91 -2.92 -12.63
CA THR A 204 1.55 -1.60 -12.65
C THR A 204 3.07 -1.70 -12.75
N LEU A 205 3.69 -2.57 -11.97
CA LEU A 205 5.15 -2.74 -12.00
C LEU A 205 5.60 -3.35 -13.33
N PHE A 206 4.93 -4.41 -13.78
CA PHE A 206 5.25 -5.13 -15.01
C PHE A 206 5.14 -4.22 -16.24
N LEU A 207 4.03 -3.50 -16.40
CA LEU A 207 3.79 -2.63 -17.56
C LEU A 207 4.70 -1.40 -17.62
N ASN A 208 5.35 -1.04 -16.51
CA ASN A 208 6.29 0.08 -16.45
C ASN A 208 7.76 -0.37 -16.38
N GLY A 209 8.04 -1.66 -16.59
CA GLY A 209 9.41 -2.18 -16.61
C GLY A 209 10.15 -2.02 -15.28
N VAL A 210 9.41 -2.06 -14.17
CA VAL A 210 9.99 -1.99 -12.83
C VAL A 210 10.60 -3.35 -12.47
N ASP A 211 11.76 -3.35 -11.82
CA ASP A 211 12.31 -4.55 -11.18
C ASP A 211 11.60 -4.80 -9.85
N PHE A 212 10.99 -5.97 -9.71
CA PHE A 212 10.25 -6.39 -8.51
C PHE A 212 10.50 -7.86 -8.12
N GLU A 213 11.52 -8.50 -8.69
CA GLU A 213 11.86 -9.90 -8.38
C GLU A 213 12.79 -10.02 -7.15
N CYS A 214 13.14 -8.89 -6.52
CA CYS A 214 13.85 -8.82 -5.25
C CYS A 214 12.86 -8.66 -4.07
N TYR A 215 12.89 -9.58 -3.11
CA TYR A 215 11.92 -9.63 -2.01
C TYR A 215 12.48 -9.16 -0.67
N LEU A 216 11.60 -8.58 0.16
CA LEU A 216 11.91 -8.18 1.53
C LEU A 216 11.60 -9.34 2.50
N SER A 217 12.46 -9.51 3.50
CA SER A 217 12.24 -10.46 4.61
C SER A 217 11.31 -9.91 5.70
N GLN A 218 10.96 -8.62 5.64
CA GLN A 218 10.14 -7.95 6.64
C GLN A 218 8.81 -8.69 6.87
N ARG A 219 8.55 -9.09 8.11
CA ARG A 219 7.26 -9.64 8.52
C ARG A 219 6.42 -8.57 9.17
N ALA A 220 5.12 -8.62 8.89
CA ALA A 220 4.13 -7.78 9.54
C ALA A 220 2.80 -8.52 9.66
N ALA A 221 1.99 -8.13 10.62
CA ALA A 221 0.65 -8.65 10.83
C ALA A 221 -0.36 -7.51 10.80
N ARG A 222 -1.50 -7.69 10.13
CA ARG A 222 -2.52 -6.65 10.09
C ARG A 222 -3.24 -6.57 11.44
N VAL A 223 -3.39 -5.35 11.94
CA VAL A 223 -4.17 -5.01 13.11
C VAL A 223 -5.48 -4.35 12.66
N ARG A 224 -6.61 -4.79 13.24
CA ARG A 224 -7.95 -4.24 12.97
C ARG A 224 -8.29 -3.11 13.95
N SER A 225 -9.42 -2.44 13.72
CA SER A 225 -9.87 -1.33 14.57
C SER A 225 -9.96 -1.64 16.06
N GLY A 226 -10.28 -2.89 16.43
CA GLY A 226 -10.33 -3.35 17.82
C GLY A 226 -8.99 -3.80 18.42
N GLY A 227 -7.86 -3.63 17.72
CA GLY A 227 -6.55 -4.14 18.15
C GLY A 227 -6.32 -5.62 17.85
N ASN A 228 -7.31 -6.33 17.32
CA ASN A 228 -7.18 -7.73 16.94
C ASN A 228 -6.15 -7.88 15.81
N GLN A 229 -5.15 -8.72 16.05
CA GLN A 229 -4.14 -9.08 15.08
C GLN A 229 -4.55 -10.35 14.33
N ARG A 230 -4.37 -10.36 13.01
CA ARG A 230 -4.50 -11.58 12.21
C ARG A 230 -3.14 -12.25 12.09
N GLU A 231 -3.06 -13.54 12.38
CA GLU A 231 -1.88 -14.34 12.02
C GLU A 231 -1.75 -14.42 10.50
N GLU A 232 -0.52 -14.26 10.01
CA GLU A 232 -0.20 -14.31 8.59
C GLU A 232 0.71 -15.51 8.33
N ASP A 233 0.49 -16.19 7.20
CA ASP A 233 1.47 -17.12 6.66
C ASP A 233 2.56 -16.32 5.93
N TYR A 234 3.80 -16.47 6.41
CA TYR A 234 4.98 -15.77 5.88
C TYR A 234 5.70 -16.54 4.78
N ASN A 235 5.19 -17.72 4.40
CA ASN A 235 5.68 -18.45 3.24
C ASN A 235 5.28 -17.75 1.94
N GLU A 236 6.02 -18.05 0.87
CA GLU A 236 5.61 -17.65 -0.48
C GLU A 236 4.23 -18.24 -0.82
N CYS A 237 3.32 -17.42 -1.32
CA CYS A 237 1.97 -17.87 -1.67
C CYS A 237 1.47 -17.35 -3.02
N GLY A 238 0.80 -18.19 -3.80
CA GLY A 238 0.33 -17.84 -5.14
C GLY A 238 1.45 -17.76 -6.19
N SER A 239 1.09 -17.80 -7.47
CA SER A 239 2.02 -17.56 -8.59
C SER A 239 1.47 -16.45 -9.47
N ASN A 240 2.36 -15.57 -9.94
CA ASN A 240 2.03 -14.52 -10.89
C ASN A 240 2.21 -14.97 -12.35
N ASP A 241 2.56 -16.23 -12.62
CA ASP A 241 2.83 -16.75 -13.97
C ASP A 241 1.64 -16.58 -14.91
N SER A 242 0.43 -16.89 -14.43
CA SER A 242 -0.79 -16.72 -15.22
C SER A 242 -1.03 -15.26 -15.59
N LEU A 243 -0.77 -14.34 -14.65
CA LEU A 243 -0.96 -12.91 -14.88
C LEU A 243 0.14 -12.35 -15.79
N LYS A 244 1.39 -12.78 -15.60
CA LYS A 244 2.53 -12.47 -16.47
C LYS A 244 2.26 -12.92 -17.90
N SER A 245 1.84 -14.18 -18.08
CA SER A 245 1.49 -14.72 -19.39
C SER A 245 0.34 -13.97 -20.05
N PHE A 246 -0.69 -13.60 -19.29
CA PHE A 246 -1.81 -12.80 -19.81
C PHE A 246 -1.33 -11.41 -20.27
N LEU A 247 -0.58 -10.68 -19.43
CA LEU A 247 -0.08 -9.35 -19.76
C LEU A 247 0.88 -9.38 -20.96
N SER A 248 1.74 -10.39 -21.07
CA SER A 248 2.62 -10.57 -22.22
C SER A 248 1.87 -10.87 -23.52
N SER A 249 0.63 -11.39 -23.46
CA SER A 249 -0.17 -11.69 -24.67
C SER A 249 -0.89 -10.47 -25.26
N ILE A 250 -0.94 -9.36 -24.53
CA ILE A 250 -1.65 -8.13 -24.91
C ILE A 250 -0.70 -6.93 -25.12
N LEU A 251 0.61 -7.15 -25.02
CA LEU A 251 1.69 -6.19 -25.31
C LEU A 251 2.33 -6.52 -26.65
#